data_AF-A0A1P8WQS7-F1
#
_entry.id   AF-A0A1P8WQS7-F1
#
_cell.length_a   1.000
_cell.length_b   1.000
_cell.length_c   1.000
_cell.angle_alpha   90.00
_cell.angle_beta   90.00
_cell.angle_gamma   90.00
#
_symmetry.space_group_name_H-M   'P 1'
#
loop_
_entity.id
_entity.type
_entity.pdbx_description
1 polymer ?
#
loop_
_entity_poly.entity_id
_entity_poly.type
_entity_poly.pdbx_seq_one_letter_code
_entity_poly.pdbx_strand_id
1 'polypeptide(L)'
;MKSRFSKQMSSLCVLVILPVSMILFNGKEALQAIFYRQAESKLVTLSIDHKPKTKVEFTTVQPPKNKSPGRSCRLTFGAYDPTGELSDHNNLKIQHLYISWTQFDHKELLAGISKAEAAGRQILLTVEPWPNRDDQADTLLEDVTQGVYDESIDRVAEVLSESTVAKYVSWGHEMDQDLTERYPWSGKDPQKFIAAYRYVIDRIRKSTEADLSFVWVGVLKDTSVRYWPGDEYVDFIGMPVYSFPSWDQQTYGFIRDFRTTFEEKQNLIVDLDKPLMITEMGVAGSSDFESFWLHQAFLALDDYPRLTAVIFFYASDTEGAWGKNYPTPDWRVHPEAIRGLVDWKKTD
;
A
#
# COMPACT_ATOMS: atom_id res chain seq x y z
N MET A 1 3.18 -15.70 37.40
CA MET A 1 1.87 -16.21 36.93
C MET A 1 0.67 -15.32 37.29
N LYS A 2 0.68 -14.55 38.40
CA LYS A 2 -0.44 -13.68 38.79
C LYS A 2 -0.53 -12.31 38.08
N SER A 3 0.52 -11.81 37.42
CA SER A 3 0.50 -10.50 36.72
C SER A 3 0.04 -10.56 35.26
N ARG A 4 0.00 -11.76 34.64
CA ARG A 4 -0.49 -11.96 33.26
C ARG A 4 -2.02 -11.93 33.17
N PHE A 5 -2.72 -12.36 34.23
CA PHE A 5 -4.18 -12.39 34.30
C PHE A 5 -4.81 -11.01 34.55
N SER A 6 -4.14 -10.15 35.32
CA SER A 6 -4.65 -8.82 35.65
C SER A 6 -4.67 -7.86 34.45
N LYS A 7 -3.73 -8.00 33.50
CA LYS A 7 -3.73 -7.19 32.26
C LYS A 7 -4.73 -7.71 31.20
N GLN A 8 -5.03 -9.01 31.17
CA GLN A 8 -6.03 -9.58 30.26
C GLN A 8 -7.48 -9.22 30.64
N MET A 9 -7.78 -9.05 31.94
CA MET A 9 -9.15 -8.69 32.36
C MET A 9 -9.53 -7.23 32.08
N SER A 10 -8.56 -6.30 32.05
CA SER A 10 -8.84 -4.90 31.73
C SER A 10 -9.20 -4.70 30.26
N SER A 11 -8.61 -5.48 29.33
CA SER A 11 -9.01 -5.49 27.92
C SER A 11 -10.33 -6.24 27.68
N LEU A 12 -10.63 -7.29 28.46
CA LEU A 12 -11.88 -8.05 28.30
C LEU A 12 -13.13 -7.27 28.74
N CYS A 13 -13.04 -6.38 29.74
CA CYS A 13 -14.17 -5.56 30.15
C CYS A 13 -14.50 -4.44 29.14
N VAL A 14 -13.52 -3.98 28.36
CA VAL A 14 -13.77 -3.05 27.23
C VAL A 14 -14.47 -3.78 26.07
N LEU A 15 -14.17 -5.08 25.87
CA LEU A 15 -14.77 -5.94 24.84
C LEU A 15 -16.26 -6.24 25.02
N VAL A 16 -16.84 -6.08 26.21
CA VAL A 16 -18.29 -6.30 26.43
C VAL A 16 -19.11 -5.00 26.29
N ILE A 17 -18.46 -3.84 26.33
CA ILE A 17 -19.13 -2.53 26.22
C ILE A 17 -19.15 -2.05 24.75
N LEU A 18 -18.12 -2.37 23.96
CA LEU A 18 -18.02 -2.03 22.54
C LEU A 18 -19.15 -2.57 21.62
N PRO A 19 -19.71 -3.78 21.83
CA PRO A 19 -20.83 -4.24 21.00
C PRO A 19 -22.12 -3.48 21.30
N VAL A 20 -22.30 -2.99 22.53
CA VAL A 20 -23.56 -2.37 22.97
C VAL A 20 -23.71 -0.94 22.44
N SER A 21 -22.62 -0.18 22.33
CA SER A 21 -22.63 1.17 21.73
C SER A 21 -22.81 1.13 20.21
N MET A 22 -22.24 0.14 19.51
CA MET A 22 -22.47 -0.09 18.07
C MET A 22 -23.92 -0.46 17.76
N ILE A 23 -24.57 -1.24 18.63
CA ILE A 23 -26.00 -1.61 18.48
C ILE A 23 -26.92 -0.39 18.69
N LEU A 24 -26.51 0.57 19.53
CA LEU A 24 -27.29 1.78 19.81
C LEU A 24 -27.22 2.83 18.69
N PHE A 25 -26.15 2.86 17.88
CA PHE A 25 -26.00 3.82 16.78
C PHE A 25 -26.30 3.26 15.37
N ASN A 26 -26.09 1.96 15.11
CA ASN A 26 -26.15 1.43 13.73
C ASN A 26 -27.34 0.52 13.38
N GLY A 27 -28.32 0.33 14.27
CA GLY A 27 -29.57 -0.36 13.92
C GLY A 27 -29.37 -1.73 13.23
N LYS A 28 -30.41 -2.23 12.55
CA LYS A 28 -30.48 -3.60 12.00
C LYS A 28 -29.41 -3.94 10.94
N GLU A 29 -28.67 -2.97 10.38
CA GLU A 29 -27.74 -3.21 9.28
C GLU A 29 -26.37 -3.72 9.73
N ALA A 30 -25.89 -3.32 10.92
CA ALA A 30 -24.66 -3.90 11.50
C ALA A 30 -24.80 -5.40 11.82
N LEU A 31 -26.03 -5.87 12.08
CA LEU A 31 -26.32 -7.29 12.30
C LEU A 31 -26.31 -8.09 10.98
N GLN A 32 -26.65 -7.50 9.85
CA GLN A 32 -26.65 -8.22 8.57
C GLN A 32 -25.24 -8.63 8.12
N ALA A 33 -24.23 -7.79 8.38
CA ALA A 33 -22.82 -8.15 8.10
C ALA A 33 -22.31 -9.33 8.93
N ILE A 34 -22.81 -9.49 10.17
CA ILE A 34 -22.42 -10.58 11.08
C ILE A 34 -23.07 -11.92 10.67
N PHE A 35 -24.29 -11.89 10.11
CA PHE A 35 -25.06 -13.11 9.78
C PHE A 35 -25.02 -13.52 8.29
N TYR A 36 -24.49 -12.70 7.38
CA TYR A 36 -24.44 -13.06 5.95
C TYR A 36 -23.33 -14.07 5.58
N ARG A 37 -22.49 -14.49 6.52
CA ARG A 37 -21.43 -15.50 6.28
C ARG A 37 -21.93 -16.95 6.23
N GLN A 38 -23.23 -17.19 6.08
CA GLN A 38 -23.78 -18.54 5.99
C GLN A 38 -25.03 -18.63 5.10
N ALA A 39 -24.84 -18.51 3.78
CA ALA A 39 -25.85 -18.93 2.79
C ALA A 39 -25.18 -19.58 1.55
N GLU A 40 -25.14 -20.91 1.61
CA GLU A 40 -25.21 -21.90 0.51
C GLU A 40 -24.27 -21.77 -0.71
N SER A 41 -23.17 -22.56 -0.68
CA SER A 41 -22.60 -23.12 -1.91
C SER A 41 -23.51 -24.24 -2.43
N LYS A 42 -24.46 -23.90 -3.31
CA LYS A 42 -25.10 -24.92 -4.15
C LYS A 42 -24.11 -25.39 -5.20
N LEU A 43 -23.61 -26.61 -5.01
CA LEU A 43 -23.00 -27.43 -6.05
C LEU A 43 -23.97 -27.55 -7.22
N VAL A 44 -23.70 -26.82 -8.31
CA VAL A 44 -24.34 -27.06 -9.60
C VAL A 44 -23.42 -27.99 -10.38
N THR A 45 -23.77 -29.28 -10.37
CA THR A 45 -23.15 -30.30 -11.22
C THR A 45 -23.73 -30.15 -12.63
N LEU A 46 -23.00 -29.51 -13.54
CA LEU A 46 -23.31 -29.53 -14.98
C LEU A 46 -22.56 -30.69 -15.63
N SER A 47 -23.29 -31.77 -15.88
CA SER A 47 -22.89 -32.88 -16.74
C SER A 47 -22.85 -32.40 -18.19
N ILE A 48 -21.67 -32.35 -18.80
CA ILE A 48 -21.53 -32.17 -20.25
C ILE A 48 -21.03 -33.48 -20.85
N ASP A 49 -21.95 -34.13 -21.56
CA ASP A 49 -21.71 -35.29 -22.40
C ASP A 49 -21.10 -34.81 -23.73
N HIS A 50 -19.86 -35.20 -24.05
CA HIS A 50 -19.34 -35.16 -25.43
C HIS A 50 -18.28 -36.24 -25.67
N LYS A 51 -18.56 -37.11 -26.64
CA LYS A 51 -17.69 -38.19 -27.14
C LYS A 51 -16.49 -37.64 -27.94
N PRO A 52 -15.38 -38.42 -28.07
CA PRO A 52 -14.06 -37.89 -28.38
C PRO A 52 -13.72 -38.00 -29.87
N LYS A 53 -13.15 -36.94 -30.45
CA LYS A 53 -12.24 -37.02 -31.62
C LYS A 53 -11.28 -35.83 -31.58
N THR A 54 -9.99 -36.11 -31.33
CA THR A 54 -8.81 -35.85 -32.19
C THR A 54 -7.57 -35.85 -31.28
N LYS A 55 -6.57 -36.65 -31.62
CA LYS A 55 -5.34 -36.84 -30.83
C LYS A 55 -4.36 -35.71 -31.19
N VAL A 56 -4.12 -34.78 -30.27
CA VAL A 56 -3.05 -33.76 -30.38
C VAL A 56 -1.93 -34.18 -29.43
N GLU A 57 -0.77 -34.51 -29.97
CA GLU A 57 0.44 -34.76 -29.19
C GLU A 57 1.02 -33.42 -28.73
N PHE A 58 1.04 -33.20 -27.42
CA PHE A 58 1.74 -32.10 -26.79
C PHE A 58 3.07 -32.60 -26.25
N THR A 59 4.17 -32.17 -26.85
CA THR A 59 5.52 -32.37 -26.31
C THR A 59 5.64 -31.56 -25.02
N THR A 60 5.86 -32.25 -23.90
CA THR A 60 6.01 -31.61 -22.58
C THR A 60 7.37 -30.95 -22.50
N VAL A 61 7.43 -29.63 -22.67
CA VAL A 61 8.59 -28.84 -22.24
C VAL A 61 8.49 -28.70 -20.73
N GLN A 62 9.46 -29.27 -19.99
CA GLN A 62 9.52 -29.09 -18.54
C GLN A 62 9.76 -27.61 -18.21
N PRO A 63 8.94 -26.99 -17.33
CA PRO A 63 9.24 -25.65 -16.84
C PRO A 63 10.55 -25.67 -16.04
N PRO A 64 11.36 -24.59 -16.09
CA PRO A 64 12.55 -24.49 -15.27
C PRO A 64 12.18 -24.63 -13.79
N LYS A 65 13.00 -25.36 -13.05
CA LYS A 65 12.79 -25.67 -11.63
C LYS A 65 12.55 -24.38 -10.83
N ASN A 66 11.31 -24.22 -10.34
CA ASN A 66 10.96 -23.23 -9.34
C ASN A 66 11.94 -23.30 -8.17
N LYS A 67 12.65 -22.21 -7.92
CA LYS A 67 13.21 -21.98 -6.58
C LYS A 67 12.03 -21.65 -5.68
N SER A 68 11.67 -22.58 -4.79
CA SER A 68 10.70 -22.32 -3.73
C SER A 68 11.09 -21.06 -2.95
N PRO A 69 10.15 -20.19 -2.53
CA PRO A 69 10.48 -19.09 -1.65
C PRO A 69 10.72 -19.64 -0.23
N GLY A 70 11.96 -20.05 0.03
CA GLY A 70 12.45 -20.40 1.34
C GLY A 70 12.77 -19.17 2.18
N ARG A 71 11.74 -18.48 2.67
CA ARG A 71 11.76 -17.70 3.92
C ARG A 71 10.33 -17.25 4.22
N SER A 72 9.79 -17.60 5.38
CA SER A 72 8.69 -16.82 5.96
C SER A 72 9.22 -15.39 6.10
N CYS A 73 8.80 -14.50 5.20
CA CYS A 73 9.14 -13.09 5.30
C CYS A 73 8.28 -12.52 6.41
N ARG A 74 8.88 -12.24 7.56
CA ARG A 74 8.15 -11.68 8.70
C ARG A 74 7.61 -10.31 8.31
N LEU A 75 6.31 -10.09 8.51
CA LEU A 75 5.65 -8.82 8.23
C LEU A 75 6.39 -7.65 8.89
N THR A 76 6.67 -6.62 8.10
CA THR A 76 7.42 -5.43 8.50
C THR A 76 6.48 -4.23 8.58
N PHE A 77 6.65 -3.40 9.61
CA PHE A 77 5.81 -2.22 9.80
C PHE A 77 6.64 -0.95 9.58
N GLY A 78 6.00 0.09 9.07
CA GLY A 78 6.60 1.40 8.89
C GLY A 78 5.60 2.53 9.06
N ALA A 79 6.06 3.76 8.92
CA ALA A 79 5.19 4.92 8.90
C ALA A 79 5.75 6.03 8.01
N TYR A 80 4.85 6.74 7.33
CA TYR A 80 5.01 8.14 7.01
C TYR A 80 4.55 8.95 8.22
N ASP A 81 5.47 9.67 8.86
CA ASP A 81 5.23 10.38 10.12
C ASP A 81 6.04 11.69 10.12
N PRO A 82 5.52 12.74 9.44
CA PRO A 82 6.25 14.00 9.31
C PRO A 82 6.36 14.77 10.63
N THR A 83 5.47 14.53 11.60
CA THR A 83 5.53 15.17 12.93
C THR A 83 6.51 14.47 13.87
N GLY A 84 6.83 13.19 13.61
CA GLY A 84 7.78 12.40 14.39
C GLY A 84 7.18 11.82 15.67
N GLU A 85 5.86 11.75 15.80
CA GLU A 85 5.17 11.23 16.98
C GLU A 85 5.40 9.73 17.21
N LEU A 86 5.71 8.98 16.15
CA LEU A 86 6.03 7.55 16.17
C LEU A 86 7.55 7.29 16.04
N SER A 87 8.38 8.33 16.12
CA SER A 87 9.83 8.23 15.89
C SER A 87 10.58 7.38 16.91
N ASP A 88 10.07 7.28 18.14
CA ASP A 88 10.64 6.47 19.23
C ASP A 88 10.21 4.99 19.18
N HIS A 89 9.30 4.63 18.27
CA HIS A 89 8.80 3.27 18.18
C HIS A 89 9.79 2.37 17.41
N ASN A 90 10.49 1.52 18.16
CA ASN A 90 11.54 0.65 17.64
C ASN A 90 11.07 -0.48 16.72
N ASN A 91 9.77 -0.84 16.72
CA ASN A 91 9.24 -1.90 15.87
C ASN A 91 8.71 -1.40 14.51
N LEU A 92 8.67 -0.08 14.31
CA LEU A 92 8.57 0.52 12.98
C LEU A 92 9.96 0.50 12.34
N LYS A 93 10.09 -0.27 11.27
CA LYS A 93 11.35 -0.56 10.56
C LYS A 93 11.42 0.05 9.17
N ILE A 94 10.35 0.67 8.69
CA ILE A 94 10.36 1.45 7.44
C ILE A 94 9.97 2.89 7.77
N GLN A 95 10.81 3.84 7.38
CA GLN A 95 10.47 5.25 7.32
C GLN A 95 10.06 5.56 5.89
N HIS A 96 8.83 6.04 5.72
CA HIS A 96 8.36 6.50 4.42
C HIS A 96 8.61 8.00 4.29
N LEU A 97 9.14 8.41 3.15
CA LEU A 97 9.44 9.79 2.77
C LEU A 97 8.85 10.08 1.38
N TYR A 98 8.41 11.31 1.16
CA TYR A 98 7.92 11.79 -0.14
C TYR A 98 8.79 12.95 -0.61
N ILE A 99 9.07 13.01 -1.91
CA ILE A 99 9.72 14.14 -2.54
C ILE A 99 9.04 14.49 -3.85
N SER A 100 9.01 15.80 -4.16
CA SER A 100 8.91 16.26 -5.54
C SER A 100 10.30 16.21 -6.16
N TRP A 101 10.48 15.45 -7.24
CA TRP A 101 11.80 15.26 -7.87
C TRP A 101 12.45 16.55 -8.43
N THR A 102 11.67 17.60 -8.63
CA THR A 102 12.11 18.90 -9.16
C THR A 102 12.36 19.92 -8.05
N GLN A 103 11.85 19.69 -6.84
CA GLN A 103 11.82 20.71 -5.78
C GLN A 103 12.36 20.23 -4.43
N PHE A 104 12.97 19.06 -4.35
CA PHE A 104 13.53 18.58 -3.08
C PHE A 104 14.89 19.22 -2.75
N ASP A 105 15.12 19.47 -1.45
CA ASP A 105 16.43 19.83 -0.92
C ASP A 105 17.25 18.56 -0.66
N HIS A 106 18.41 18.47 -1.31
CA HIS A 106 19.28 17.31 -1.23
C HIS A 106 19.73 17.04 0.22
N LYS A 107 20.14 18.09 0.96
CA LYS A 107 20.69 17.94 2.32
C LYS A 107 19.61 17.54 3.31
N GLU A 108 18.41 18.09 3.19
CA GLU A 108 17.26 17.73 4.01
C GLU A 108 16.88 16.26 3.81
N LEU A 109 16.82 15.80 2.55
CA LEU A 109 16.53 14.42 2.24
C LEU A 109 17.59 13.47 2.81
N LEU A 110 18.88 13.76 2.61
CA LEU A 110 19.97 12.97 3.21
C LEU A 110 19.92 12.96 4.74
N ALA A 111 19.56 14.08 5.38
CA ALA A 111 19.41 14.15 6.83
C ALA A 111 18.24 13.26 7.31
N GLY A 112 17.12 13.25 6.59
CA GLY A 112 16.00 12.36 6.86
C GLY A 112 16.37 10.88 6.73
N ILE A 113 17.10 10.53 5.67
CA ILE A 113 17.64 9.18 5.45
C ILE A 113 18.59 8.77 6.58
N SER A 114 19.54 9.65 6.93
CA SER A 114 20.51 9.40 8.01
C SER A 114 19.84 9.23 9.37
N LYS A 115 18.77 10.00 9.65
CA LYS A 115 17.97 9.86 10.88
C LYS A 115 17.26 8.50 10.92
N ALA A 116 16.68 8.06 9.82
CA ALA A 116 16.04 6.76 9.72
C ALA A 116 17.06 5.62 9.92
N GLU A 117 18.23 5.73 9.30
CA GLU A 117 19.35 4.79 9.48
C GLU A 117 19.77 4.68 10.95
N ALA A 118 19.96 5.81 11.63
CA ALA A 118 20.31 5.84 13.05
C ALA A 118 19.23 5.20 13.94
N ALA A 119 17.97 5.21 13.51
CA ALA A 119 16.85 4.53 14.16
C ALA A 119 16.71 3.05 13.75
N GLY A 120 17.60 2.53 12.90
CA GLY A 120 17.54 1.16 12.38
C GLY A 120 16.35 0.93 11.45
N ARG A 121 15.93 1.97 10.70
CA ARG A 121 14.84 1.94 9.73
C ARG A 121 15.39 1.93 8.30
N GLN A 122 14.73 1.17 7.43
CA GLN A 122 14.89 1.25 5.97
C GLN A 122 14.06 2.41 5.44
N ILE A 123 14.38 2.88 4.23
CA ILE A 123 13.60 3.92 3.55
C ILE A 123 12.67 3.32 2.51
N LEU A 124 11.42 3.79 2.51
CA LEU A 124 10.55 3.84 1.34
C LEU A 124 10.50 5.29 0.87
N LEU A 125 11.05 5.58 -0.32
CA LEU A 125 11.04 6.91 -0.91
C LEU A 125 10.03 6.95 -2.05
N THR A 126 8.94 7.68 -1.87
CA THR A 126 8.03 8.04 -2.96
C THR A 126 8.58 9.25 -3.69
N VAL A 127 8.84 9.08 -4.99
CA VAL A 127 9.34 10.12 -5.90
C VAL A 127 8.17 10.58 -6.77
N GLU A 128 7.66 11.77 -6.50
CA GLU A 128 6.55 12.38 -7.22
C GLU A 128 7.07 13.19 -8.41
N PRO A 129 6.71 12.82 -9.66
CA PRO A 129 7.24 13.45 -10.85
C PRO A 129 6.48 14.75 -11.19
N TRP A 130 6.37 15.68 -10.26
CA TRP A 130 5.76 16.98 -10.54
C TRP A 130 6.53 17.72 -11.64
N PRO A 131 5.83 18.32 -12.62
CA PRO A 131 6.50 19.04 -13.69
C PRO A 131 7.22 20.28 -13.16
N ASN A 132 8.20 20.79 -13.91
CA ASN A 132 8.87 22.05 -13.56
C ASN A 132 7.91 23.24 -13.59
N ARG A 133 6.87 23.17 -14.44
CA ARG A 133 5.84 24.18 -14.61
C ARG A 133 4.48 23.53 -14.85
N ASP A 134 3.42 24.18 -14.39
CA ASP A 134 2.04 23.65 -14.48
C ASP A 134 1.59 23.42 -15.94
N ASP A 135 2.06 24.22 -16.89
CA ASP A 135 1.75 24.10 -18.33
C ASP A 135 2.34 22.83 -18.98
N GLN A 136 3.21 22.11 -18.28
CA GLN A 136 3.83 20.86 -18.74
C GLN A 136 3.14 19.62 -18.17
N ALA A 137 2.05 19.77 -17.41
CA ALA A 137 1.32 18.65 -16.83
C ALA A 137 0.85 17.62 -17.88
N ASP A 138 0.43 18.07 -19.06
CA ASP A 138 -0.08 17.19 -20.11
C ASP A 138 1.02 16.51 -20.95
N THR A 139 2.23 17.07 -21.00
CA THR A 139 3.39 16.50 -21.72
C THR A 139 4.34 15.74 -20.81
N LEU A 140 4.11 15.77 -19.50
CA LEU A 140 5.02 15.27 -18.46
C LEU A 140 5.65 13.91 -18.80
N LEU A 141 4.83 12.89 -19.10
CA LEU A 141 5.31 11.53 -19.33
C LEU A 141 6.16 11.41 -20.60
N GLU A 142 5.86 12.19 -21.64
CA GLU A 142 6.67 12.24 -22.85
C GLU A 142 7.99 12.98 -22.61
N ASP A 143 7.92 14.11 -21.90
CA ASP A 143 9.08 14.91 -21.51
C ASP A 143 10.08 14.06 -20.70
N VAL A 144 9.60 13.16 -19.83
CA VAL A 144 10.45 12.17 -19.14
C VAL A 144 11.25 11.33 -20.15
N THR A 145 10.58 10.70 -21.11
CA THR A 145 11.23 9.81 -22.08
C THR A 145 12.14 10.54 -23.08
N GLN A 146 11.94 11.86 -23.24
CA GLN A 146 12.79 12.74 -24.04
C GLN A 146 14.02 13.26 -23.27
N GLY A 147 14.14 12.92 -21.98
CA GLY A 147 15.27 13.31 -21.14
C GLY A 147 15.17 14.72 -20.55
N VAL A 148 14.00 15.37 -20.60
CA VAL A 148 13.79 16.71 -20.03
C VAL A 148 14.04 16.73 -18.52
N TYR A 149 13.78 15.61 -17.84
CA TYR A 149 13.91 15.45 -16.38
C TYR A 149 15.14 14.61 -15.98
N ASP A 150 16.09 14.42 -16.90
CA ASP A 150 17.31 13.63 -16.66
C ASP A 150 18.10 14.11 -15.44
N GLU A 151 18.28 15.43 -15.30
CA GLU A 151 18.98 16.02 -14.16
C GLU A 151 18.23 15.74 -12.84
N SER A 152 16.90 15.81 -12.84
CA SER A 152 16.08 15.49 -11.66
C SER A 152 16.23 14.02 -11.26
N ILE A 153 16.23 13.10 -12.24
CA ILE A 153 16.41 11.67 -12.00
C ILE A 153 17.82 11.41 -11.43
N ASP A 154 18.85 12.03 -11.99
CA ASP A 154 20.23 11.86 -11.55
C ASP A 154 20.44 12.41 -10.13
N ARG A 155 19.82 13.55 -9.79
CA ARG A 155 19.85 14.09 -8.41
C ARG A 155 19.19 13.15 -7.40
N VAL A 156 18.10 12.48 -7.76
CA VAL A 156 17.49 11.46 -6.91
C VAL A 156 18.43 10.26 -6.76
N ALA A 157 19.05 9.80 -7.85
CA ALA A 157 19.99 8.68 -7.82
C ALA A 157 21.25 8.98 -6.98
N GLU A 158 21.74 10.23 -7.02
CA GLU A 158 22.87 10.69 -6.21
C GLU A 158 22.58 10.53 -4.71
N VAL A 159 21.45 11.06 -4.24
CA VAL A 159 21.03 10.90 -2.82
C VAL A 159 20.90 9.42 -2.44
N LEU A 160 20.31 8.61 -3.32
CA LEU A 160 20.14 7.18 -3.06
C LEU A 160 21.49 6.44 -2.99
N SER A 161 22.48 6.87 -3.77
CA SER A 161 23.83 6.30 -3.76
C SER A 161 24.61 6.57 -2.47
N GLU A 162 24.29 7.66 -1.77
CA GLU A 162 24.91 8.03 -0.49
C GLU A 162 24.29 7.27 0.70
N SER A 163 23.15 6.62 0.49
CA SER A 163 22.45 5.88 1.55
C SER A 163 22.92 4.44 1.64
N THR A 164 23.12 3.94 2.87
CA THR A 164 23.35 2.50 3.10
C THR A 164 22.06 1.72 3.45
N VAL A 165 20.94 2.43 3.66
CA VAL A 165 19.65 1.86 4.11
C VAL A 165 18.47 2.13 3.18
N ALA A 166 18.66 2.92 2.13
CA ALA A 166 17.64 3.11 1.11
C ALA A 166 17.38 1.77 0.42
N LYS A 167 16.13 1.28 0.51
CA LYS A 167 15.76 -0.02 -0.03
C LYS A 167 14.63 0.05 -1.02
N TYR A 168 13.64 0.92 -0.81
CA TYR A 168 12.44 0.94 -1.60
C TYR A 168 12.26 2.30 -2.27
N VAL A 169 12.12 2.30 -3.59
CA VAL A 169 11.88 3.51 -4.39
C VAL A 169 10.57 3.35 -5.17
N SER A 170 9.65 4.29 -4.99
CA SER A 170 8.34 4.33 -5.66
C SER A 170 8.23 5.58 -6.51
N TRP A 171 8.51 5.48 -7.80
CA TRP A 171 8.33 6.60 -8.74
C TRP A 171 6.91 6.61 -9.32
N GLY A 172 6.26 7.78 -9.30
CA GLY A 172 4.96 7.97 -9.95
C GLY A 172 3.83 7.11 -9.37
N HIS A 173 3.73 7.08 -8.03
CA HIS A 173 2.69 6.32 -7.32
C HIS A 173 1.26 6.73 -7.71
N GLU A 174 0.30 5.83 -7.48
CA GLU A 174 -1.13 6.00 -7.80
C GLU A 174 -1.38 6.40 -9.26
N MET A 175 -0.60 5.83 -10.19
CA MET A 175 -0.65 6.14 -11.63
C MET A 175 -1.99 5.84 -12.32
N ASP A 176 -2.81 5.05 -11.65
CA ASP A 176 -4.08 4.49 -12.06
C ASP A 176 -5.27 5.18 -11.38
N GLN A 177 -5.05 6.28 -10.65
CA GLN A 177 -6.11 7.09 -10.09
C GLN A 177 -6.82 7.91 -11.19
N ASP A 178 -8.08 7.56 -11.43
CA ASP A 178 -8.94 8.11 -12.50
C ASP A 178 -10.16 8.88 -12.00
N LEU A 179 -10.46 8.85 -10.70
CA LEU A 179 -11.64 9.50 -10.11
C LEU A 179 -11.40 10.96 -9.69
N THR A 180 -10.13 11.33 -9.55
CA THR A 180 -9.71 12.68 -9.16
C THR A 180 -8.53 13.08 -10.03
N GLU A 181 -8.56 14.30 -10.59
CA GLU A 181 -7.39 14.91 -11.24
C GLU A 181 -6.35 15.32 -10.18
N ARG A 182 -5.80 14.33 -9.46
CA ARG A 182 -4.85 14.51 -8.36
C ARG A 182 -3.42 14.65 -8.87
N TYR A 183 -3.05 13.81 -9.84
CA TYR A 183 -1.67 13.70 -10.31
C TYR A 183 -1.58 13.82 -11.84
N PRO A 184 -0.66 14.64 -12.38
CA PRO A 184 -0.52 14.84 -13.82
C PRO A 184 -0.05 13.57 -14.56
N TRP A 185 0.62 12.65 -13.86
CA TRP A 185 1.05 11.35 -14.40
C TRP A 185 -0.04 10.25 -14.36
N SER A 186 -1.19 10.52 -13.74
CA SER A 186 -2.19 9.48 -13.44
C SER A 186 -3.37 9.46 -14.42
N GLY A 187 -3.97 8.28 -14.61
CA GLY A 187 -5.34 8.10 -15.14
C GLY A 187 -5.55 8.37 -16.64
N LYS A 188 -4.54 8.88 -17.35
CA LYS A 188 -4.67 9.31 -18.76
C LYS A 188 -4.15 8.28 -19.78
N ASP A 189 -2.89 7.87 -19.66
CA ASP A 189 -2.21 7.06 -20.70
C ASP A 189 -1.29 5.99 -20.09
N PRO A 190 -1.76 4.73 -19.98
CA PRO A 190 -0.96 3.65 -19.43
C PRO A 190 0.33 3.36 -20.22
N GLN A 191 0.33 3.55 -21.55
CA GLN A 191 1.50 3.25 -22.38
C GLN A 191 2.60 4.30 -22.20
N LYS A 192 2.24 5.59 -22.13
CA LYS A 192 3.19 6.65 -21.78
C LYS A 192 3.73 6.47 -20.37
N PHE A 193 2.87 6.08 -19.41
CA PHE A 193 3.33 5.82 -18.05
C PHE A 193 4.33 4.67 -18.02
N ILE A 194 4.04 3.53 -18.68
CA ILE A 194 4.96 2.40 -18.75
C ILE A 194 6.31 2.83 -19.37
N ALA A 195 6.29 3.57 -20.47
CA ALA A 195 7.51 4.06 -21.12
C ALA A 195 8.34 4.96 -20.19
N ALA A 196 7.69 5.92 -19.50
CA ALA A 196 8.34 6.81 -18.56
C ALA A 196 8.87 6.07 -17.31
N TYR A 197 8.09 5.15 -16.74
CA TYR A 197 8.50 4.33 -15.59
C TYR A 197 9.77 3.55 -15.93
N ARG A 198 9.77 2.82 -17.05
CA ARG A 198 10.94 2.07 -17.53
C ARG A 198 12.16 2.96 -17.72
N TYR A 199 11.97 4.12 -18.36
CA TYR A 199 13.03 5.09 -18.60
C TYR A 199 13.69 5.55 -17.30
N VAL A 200 12.88 5.94 -16.30
CA VAL A 200 13.37 6.41 -15.01
C VAL A 200 14.11 5.30 -14.27
N ILE A 201 13.54 4.10 -14.18
CA ILE A 201 14.17 2.99 -13.47
C ILE A 201 15.49 2.59 -14.15
N ASP A 202 15.53 2.50 -15.48
CA ASP A 202 16.76 2.20 -16.21
C ASP A 202 17.84 3.28 -16.02
N ARG A 203 17.44 4.54 -15.90
CA ARG A 203 18.38 5.63 -15.62
C ARG A 203 18.91 5.56 -14.20
N ILE A 204 18.04 5.39 -13.20
CA ILE A 204 18.48 5.23 -11.79
C ILE A 204 19.47 4.07 -11.67
N ARG A 205 19.15 2.91 -12.27
CA ARG A 205 20.04 1.73 -12.28
C ARG A 205 21.40 1.98 -12.96
N LYS A 206 21.49 2.93 -13.90
CA LYS A 206 22.75 3.34 -14.53
C LYS A 206 23.51 4.38 -13.71
N SER A 207 22.81 5.20 -12.94
CA SER A 207 23.37 6.32 -12.18
C SER A 207 23.84 5.91 -10.78
N THR A 208 23.46 4.73 -10.26
CA THR A 208 23.89 4.23 -8.95
C THR A 208 24.04 2.72 -8.88
N GLU A 209 25.01 2.25 -8.09
CA GLU A 209 25.23 0.84 -7.73
C GLU A 209 24.54 0.44 -6.42
N ALA A 210 23.71 1.33 -5.85
CA ALA A 210 22.95 1.04 -4.64
C ALA A 210 21.99 -0.15 -4.83
N ASP A 211 21.84 -0.97 -3.77
CA ASP A 211 20.91 -2.09 -3.74
C ASP A 211 19.46 -1.60 -3.55
N LEU A 212 18.84 -1.17 -4.65
CA LEU A 212 17.51 -0.60 -4.68
C LEU A 212 16.47 -1.62 -5.14
N SER A 213 15.34 -1.67 -4.44
CA SER A 213 14.11 -2.35 -4.85
C SER A 213 13.09 -1.33 -5.33
N PHE A 214 12.51 -1.56 -6.50
CA PHE A 214 11.51 -0.68 -7.09
C PHE A 214 10.09 -1.14 -6.74
N VAL A 215 9.28 -0.21 -6.24
CA VAL A 215 7.88 -0.46 -5.84
C VAL A 215 6.96 0.16 -6.87
N TRP A 216 6.13 -0.66 -7.51
CA TRP A 216 5.04 -0.19 -8.39
C TRP A 216 3.78 -0.03 -7.56
N VAL A 217 3.36 1.22 -7.33
CA VAL A 217 2.26 1.56 -6.42
C VAL A 217 1.06 2.05 -7.20
N GLY A 218 -0.03 1.29 -7.17
CA GLY A 218 -1.32 1.70 -7.74
C GLY A 218 -2.43 1.77 -6.70
N VAL A 219 -3.48 2.55 -6.98
CA VAL A 219 -4.74 2.46 -6.23
C VAL A 219 -5.43 1.10 -6.44
N LEU A 220 -5.07 0.37 -7.50
CA LEU A 220 -5.52 -0.98 -7.86
C LEU A 220 -7.04 -1.09 -7.98
N LYS A 221 -7.55 -0.57 -9.09
CA LYS A 221 -8.91 -0.77 -9.63
C LYS A 221 -8.83 -1.64 -10.89
N ASP A 222 -9.98 -1.99 -11.46
CA ASP A 222 -10.12 -2.92 -12.60
C ASP A 222 -9.14 -2.69 -13.75
N THR A 223 -8.74 -1.45 -14.00
CA THR A 223 -7.92 -1.09 -15.16
C THR A 223 -6.44 -0.85 -14.86
N SER A 224 -6.03 -1.01 -13.59
CA SER A 224 -4.69 -0.68 -13.09
C SER A 224 -3.59 -1.54 -13.68
N VAL A 225 -3.88 -2.82 -13.96
CA VAL A 225 -2.89 -3.75 -14.57
C VAL A 225 -2.41 -3.25 -15.94
N ARG A 226 -3.17 -2.38 -16.62
CA ARG A 226 -2.73 -1.75 -17.88
C ARG A 226 -1.49 -0.87 -17.72
N TYR A 227 -1.15 -0.47 -16.50
CA TYR A 227 0.04 0.33 -16.16
C TYR A 227 1.24 -0.54 -15.76
N TRP A 228 1.14 -1.87 -15.83
CA TRP A 228 2.22 -2.78 -15.43
C TRP A 228 3.45 -2.62 -16.34
N PRO A 229 4.62 -2.24 -15.80
CA PRO A 229 5.80 -1.98 -16.61
C PRO A 229 6.62 -3.25 -16.91
N GLY A 230 6.21 -4.43 -16.44
CA GLY A 230 6.93 -5.68 -16.63
C GLY A 230 7.73 -6.10 -15.39
N ASP A 231 7.94 -7.41 -15.27
CA ASP A 231 8.51 -8.04 -14.07
C ASP A 231 9.95 -7.61 -13.80
N GLU A 232 10.70 -7.23 -14.84
CA GLU A 232 12.08 -6.76 -14.75
C GLU A 232 12.23 -5.34 -14.17
N TYR A 233 11.13 -4.59 -14.08
CA TYR A 233 11.11 -3.22 -13.57
C TYR A 233 10.54 -3.10 -12.15
N VAL A 234 10.00 -4.19 -11.58
CA VAL A 234 9.27 -4.15 -10.32
C VAL A 234 9.71 -5.26 -9.39
N ASP A 235 10.09 -4.88 -8.18
CA ASP A 235 10.44 -5.82 -7.10
C ASP A 235 9.27 -6.04 -6.15
N PHE A 236 8.44 -5.00 -5.91
CA PHE A 236 7.28 -5.04 -5.03
C PHE A 236 6.07 -4.36 -5.67
N ILE A 237 4.87 -4.86 -5.39
CA ILE A 237 3.62 -4.17 -5.71
C ILE A 237 3.10 -3.48 -4.45
N GLY A 238 2.92 -2.17 -4.53
CA GLY A 238 2.36 -1.36 -3.44
C GLY A 238 0.91 -0.97 -3.69
N MET A 239 0.17 -0.77 -2.61
CA MET A 239 -1.19 -0.23 -2.68
C MET A 239 -1.55 0.57 -1.42
N PRO A 240 -2.30 1.68 -1.56
CA PRO A 240 -2.93 2.34 -0.44
C PRO A 240 -4.17 1.54 0.02
N VAL A 241 -4.37 1.45 1.33
CA VAL A 241 -5.54 0.85 1.98
C VAL A 241 -6.06 1.81 3.04
N TYR A 242 -7.16 2.47 2.69
CA TYR A 242 -7.81 3.45 3.55
C TYR A 242 -9.23 3.01 3.91
N SER A 243 -9.72 3.45 5.07
CA SER A 243 -11.15 3.44 5.38
C SER A 243 -11.61 4.80 5.90
N PHE A 244 -12.65 5.31 5.26
CA PHE A 244 -13.24 6.59 5.59
C PHE A 244 -14.78 6.47 5.48
N PRO A 245 -15.50 6.26 6.59
CA PRO A 245 -16.88 5.80 6.58
C PRO A 245 -17.84 6.59 5.71
N SER A 246 -17.79 7.92 5.73
CA SER A 246 -18.67 8.77 4.91
C SER A 246 -18.40 8.57 3.42
N TRP A 247 -17.13 8.45 3.04
CA TRP A 247 -16.74 8.22 1.65
C TRP A 247 -17.03 6.80 1.19
N ASP A 248 -16.75 5.79 2.03
CA ASP A 248 -17.06 4.39 1.75
C ASP A 248 -18.58 4.20 1.58
N GLN A 249 -19.39 4.77 2.48
CA GLN A 249 -20.86 4.70 2.43
C GLN A 249 -21.42 5.31 1.15
N GLN A 250 -20.89 6.47 0.71
CA GLN A 250 -21.34 7.11 -0.52
C GLN A 250 -20.91 6.32 -1.76
N THR A 251 -19.67 5.83 -1.78
CA THR A 251 -19.05 5.24 -2.97
C THR A 251 -19.47 3.79 -3.19
N TYR A 252 -19.57 3.00 -2.11
CA TYR A 252 -19.86 1.56 -2.17
C TYR A 252 -21.23 1.18 -1.59
N GLY A 253 -21.91 2.11 -0.90
CA GLY A 253 -23.17 1.83 -0.22
C GLY A 253 -23.02 1.16 1.15
N PHE A 254 -21.79 0.95 1.62
CA PHE A 254 -21.49 0.40 2.95
C PHE A 254 -20.07 0.79 3.39
N ILE A 255 -19.82 0.75 4.70
CA ILE A 255 -18.47 0.97 5.27
C ILE A 255 -17.63 -0.30 5.07
N ARG A 256 -16.47 -0.17 4.43
CA ARG A 256 -15.60 -1.30 4.09
C ARG A 256 -14.64 -1.63 5.21
N ASP A 257 -14.49 -2.92 5.51
CA ASP A 257 -13.42 -3.41 6.38
C ASP A 257 -12.11 -3.62 5.60
N PHE A 258 -11.03 -3.93 6.33
CA PHE A 258 -9.72 -4.17 5.73
C PHE A 258 -9.74 -5.29 4.67
N ARG A 259 -10.39 -6.42 4.98
CA ARG A 259 -10.40 -7.59 4.09
C ARG A 259 -11.08 -7.27 2.77
N THR A 260 -12.24 -6.61 2.84
CA THR A 260 -12.99 -6.20 1.65
C THR A 260 -12.09 -5.36 0.73
N THR A 261 -11.47 -4.30 1.26
CA THR A 261 -10.63 -3.40 0.47
C THR A 261 -9.36 -4.09 -0.04
N PHE A 262 -8.68 -4.88 0.79
CA PHE A 262 -7.41 -5.51 0.42
C PHE A 262 -7.60 -6.71 -0.52
N GLU A 263 -8.65 -7.50 -0.36
CA GLU A 263 -8.97 -8.62 -1.26
C GLU A 263 -9.38 -8.14 -2.64
N GLU A 264 -10.19 -7.08 -2.74
CA GLU A 264 -10.52 -6.45 -4.01
C GLU A 264 -9.25 -6.08 -4.79
N LYS A 265 -8.33 -5.36 -4.14
CA LYS A 265 -7.07 -4.90 -4.75
C LYS A 265 -6.14 -6.05 -5.12
N GLN A 266 -5.93 -7.01 -4.23
CA GLN A 266 -4.97 -8.10 -4.49
C GLN A 266 -5.46 -9.05 -5.60
N ASN A 267 -6.78 -9.26 -5.73
CA ASN A 267 -7.35 -10.15 -6.74
C ASN A 267 -7.08 -9.64 -8.15
N LEU A 268 -6.99 -8.32 -8.34
CA LEU A 268 -6.65 -7.70 -9.62
C LEU A 268 -5.22 -8.00 -10.08
N ILE A 269 -4.33 -8.34 -9.15
CA ILE A 269 -2.89 -8.57 -9.39
C ILE A 269 -2.46 -9.99 -8.99
N VAL A 270 -3.40 -10.92 -8.93
CA VAL A 270 -3.15 -12.30 -8.49
C VAL A 270 -2.11 -12.99 -9.40
N ASP A 271 -2.14 -12.68 -10.69
CA ASP A 271 -1.24 -13.25 -11.70
C ASP A 271 0.15 -12.60 -11.72
N LEU A 272 0.34 -11.49 -11.01
CA LEU A 272 1.64 -10.83 -10.88
C LEU A 272 2.36 -11.42 -9.66
N ASP A 273 3.31 -12.33 -9.86
CA ASP A 273 4.02 -13.03 -8.76
C ASP A 273 5.08 -12.14 -8.09
N LYS A 274 4.61 -11.13 -7.36
CA LYS A 274 5.44 -10.16 -6.63
C LYS A 274 5.00 -10.05 -5.16
N PRO A 275 5.93 -9.81 -4.21
CA PRO A 275 5.57 -9.44 -2.85
C PRO A 275 4.74 -8.14 -2.82
N LEU A 276 3.84 -8.04 -1.83
CA LEU A 276 2.91 -6.93 -1.66
C LEU A 276 3.34 -6.03 -0.50
N MET A 277 3.12 -4.74 -0.66
CA MET A 277 3.25 -3.73 0.40
C MET A 277 1.95 -2.95 0.49
N ILE A 278 1.42 -2.78 1.70
CA ILE A 278 0.48 -1.69 1.96
C ILE A 278 1.36 -0.47 2.18
N THR A 279 1.52 0.35 1.14
CA THR A 279 2.41 1.52 1.15
C THR A 279 1.81 2.69 1.91
N GLU A 280 0.50 2.69 2.06
CA GLU A 280 -0.22 3.65 2.88
C GLU A 280 -1.40 2.95 3.54
N MET A 281 -1.47 3.00 4.87
CA MET A 281 -2.61 2.52 5.64
C MET A 281 -3.13 3.65 6.51
N GLY A 282 -4.42 3.95 6.41
CA GLY A 282 -5.07 4.97 7.22
C GLY A 282 -6.53 4.63 7.48
N VAL A 283 -7.02 5.05 8.64
CA VAL A 283 -8.45 5.01 8.95
C VAL A 283 -8.83 6.33 9.60
N ALA A 284 -9.95 6.90 9.18
CA ALA A 284 -10.50 8.13 9.75
C ALA A 284 -11.92 7.86 10.25
N GLY A 285 -12.28 8.36 11.42
CA GLY A 285 -13.63 8.20 11.96
C GLY A 285 -13.76 8.67 13.40
N SER A 286 -14.63 8.03 14.17
CA SER A 286 -14.55 8.14 15.63
C SER A 286 -13.38 7.30 16.14
N SER A 287 -12.82 7.66 17.30
CA SER A 287 -11.71 6.88 17.90
C SER A 287 -12.07 5.41 18.16
N ASP A 288 -13.35 5.13 18.45
CA ASP A 288 -13.86 3.74 18.59
C ASP A 288 -13.84 3.01 17.24
N PHE A 289 -14.23 3.67 16.15
CA PHE A 289 -14.22 3.10 14.81
C PHE A 289 -12.78 2.84 14.33
N GLU A 290 -11.89 3.82 14.50
CA GLU A 290 -10.47 3.70 14.14
C GLU A 290 -9.81 2.52 14.86
N SER A 291 -10.03 2.42 16.18
CA SER A 291 -9.49 1.34 17.00
C SER A 291 -10.05 -0.02 16.58
N PHE A 292 -11.36 -0.11 16.33
CA PHE A 292 -12.01 -1.33 15.88
C PHE A 292 -11.49 -1.78 14.51
N TRP A 293 -11.46 -0.87 13.54
CA TRP A 293 -11.03 -1.18 12.17
C TRP A 293 -9.58 -1.63 12.14
N LEU A 294 -8.67 -0.93 12.83
CA LEU A 294 -7.26 -1.33 12.91
C LEU A 294 -7.08 -2.69 13.59
N HIS A 295 -7.82 -2.97 14.65
CA HIS A 295 -7.75 -4.27 15.30
C HIS A 295 -8.20 -5.40 14.34
N GLN A 296 -9.29 -5.20 13.60
CA GLN A 296 -9.74 -6.17 12.57
C GLN A 296 -8.72 -6.32 11.44
N ALA A 297 -8.12 -5.22 10.98
CA ALA A 297 -7.05 -5.26 9.99
C ALA A 297 -5.89 -6.13 10.47
N PHE A 298 -5.40 -5.88 11.68
CA PHE A 298 -4.28 -6.62 12.28
C PHE A 298 -4.57 -8.11 12.49
N LEU A 299 -5.82 -8.49 12.80
CA LEU A 299 -6.22 -9.90 12.86
C LEU A 299 -6.16 -10.59 11.48
N ALA A 300 -6.27 -9.83 10.38
CA ALA A 300 -6.34 -10.36 9.02
C ALA A 300 -4.98 -10.42 8.31
N LEU A 301 -3.97 -9.64 8.73
CA LEU A 301 -2.70 -9.51 8.00
C LEU A 301 -2.00 -10.85 7.72
N ASP A 302 -2.07 -11.81 8.65
CA ASP A 302 -1.40 -13.11 8.53
C ASP A 302 -2.06 -14.03 7.48
N ASP A 303 -3.27 -13.71 7.03
CA ASP A 303 -3.95 -14.47 5.98
C ASP A 303 -3.41 -14.17 4.58
N TYR A 304 -2.54 -13.17 4.44
CA TYR A 304 -2.02 -12.69 3.17
C TYR A 304 -0.50 -12.93 3.07
N PRO A 305 -0.06 -14.14 2.68
CA PRO A 305 1.37 -14.52 2.72
C PRO A 305 2.26 -13.74 1.74
N ARG A 306 1.67 -13.08 0.73
CA ARG A 306 2.41 -12.17 -0.16
C ARG A 306 2.67 -10.81 0.47
N LEU A 307 1.92 -10.42 1.50
CA LEU A 307 2.06 -9.13 2.18
C LEU A 307 3.32 -9.13 3.05
N THR A 308 4.29 -8.30 2.70
CA THR A 308 5.58 -8.21 3.41
C THR A 308 5.74 -6.95 4.23
N ALA A 309 5.00 -5.89 3.91
CA ALA A 309 5.07 -4.64 4.66
C ALA A 309 3.73 -3.91 4.78
N VAL A 310 3.53 -3.24 5.91
CA VAL A 310 2.43 -2.29 6.16
C VAL A 310 3.01 -0.97 6.66
N ILE A 311 2.74 0.11 5.93
CA ILE A 311 3.21 1.45 6.23
C ILE A 311 2.00 2.30 6.61
N PHE A 312 1.99 2.82 7.83
CA PHE A 312 0.95 3.75 8.27
C PHE A 312 1.17 5.12 7.63
N PHE A 313 0.12 5.71 7.05
CA PHE A 313 0.15 7.12 6.67
C PHE A 313 -0.32 7.94 7.88
N TYR A 314 0.62 8.42 8.70
CA TYR A 314 0.35 9.12 9.95
C TYR A 314 0.40 10.64 9.74
N ALA A 315 -0.50 11.15 8.91
CA ALA A 315 -0.64 12.57 8.64
C ALA A 315 -2.09 12.91 8.20
N SER A 316 -2.41 14.20 8.14
CA SER A 316 -3.62 14.62 7.40
C SER A 316 -3.37 14.52 5.90
N ASP A 317 -4.39 14.11 5.16
CA ASP A 317 -4.31 14.05 3.69
C ASP A 317 -4.25 15.45 3.06
N THR A 318 -4.10 15.49 1.75
CA THR A 318 -4.22 16.71 0.95
C THR A 318 -5.68 17.12 0.83
N GLU A 319 -5.94 18.43 1.00
CA GLU A 319 -7.28 18.99 0.82
C GLU A 319 -7.85 18.67 -0.56
N GLY A 320 -9.10 18.20 -0.58
CA GLY A 320 -9.81 17.87 -1.82
C GLY A 320 -9.42 16.53 -2.46
N ALA A 321 -8.42 15.80 -1.96
CA ALA A 321 -8.00 14.50 -2.49
C ALA A 321 -9.12 13.44 -2.48
N TRP A 322 -10.07 13.57 -1.54
CA TRP A 322 -11.22 12.68 -1.40
C TRP A 322 -12.51 13.23 -2.05
N GLY A 323 -12.39 14.32 -2.81
CA GLY A 323 -13.49 15.04 -3.43
C GLY A 323 -13.98 16.22 -2.58
N LYS A 324 -14.49 17.26 -3.25
CA LYS A 324 -14.86 18.56 -2.65
C LYS A 324 -15.97 18.49 -1.58
N ASN A 325 -16.69 17.38 -1.50
CA ASN A 325 -17.81 17.19 -0.58
C ASN A 325 -17.40 16.55 0.75
N TYR A 326 -16.13 16.21 0.92
CA TYR A 326 -15.63 15.56 2.12
C TYR A 326 -14.63 16.46 2.85
N PRO A 327 -14.63 16.45 4.19
CA PRO A 327 -13.52 17.02 4.92
C PRO A 327 -12.24 16.25 4.58
N THR A 328 -11.11 16.94 4.66
CA THR A 328 -9.79 16.30 4.58
C THR A 328 -9.65 15.28 5.72
N PRO A 329 -9.47 13.99 5.42
CA PRO A 329 -9.31 13.00 6.47
C PRO A 329 -7.97 13.20 7.19
N ASP A 330 -8.03 13.06 8.51
CA ASP A 330 -6.83 12.97 9.36
C ASP A 330 -6.57 11.50 9.66
N TRP A 331 -5.49 10.95 9.12
CA TRP A 331 -5.16 9.53 9.26
C TRP A 331 -4.39 9.22 10.55
N ARG A 332 -4.10 10.25 11.36
CA ARG A 332 -3.46 10.11 12.67
C ARG A 332 -4.45 9.55 13.68
N VAL A 333 -4.47 8.23 13.79
CA VAL A 333 -5.09 7.53 14.90
C VAL A 333 -4.30 7.77 16.19
N HIS A 334 -4.87 7.41 17.35
CA HIS A 334 -4.13 7.50 18.61
C HIS A 334 -2.81 6.67 18.54
N PRO A 335 -1.63 7.23 18.86
CA PRO A 335 -0.33 6.59 18.60
C PRO A 335 -0.15 5.26 19.36
N GLU A 336 -0.73 5.14 20.56
CA GLU A 336 -0.74 3.88 21.32
C GLU A 336 -1.50 2.74 20.63
N ALA A 337 -2.46 3.04 19.75
CA ALA A 337 -3.14 2.01 18.97
C ALA A 337 -2.15 1.34 17.99
N ILE A 338 -1.35 2.15 17.29
CA ILE A 338 -0.29 1.66 16.39
C ILE A 338 0.76 0.91 17.20
N ARG A 339 1.29 1.52 18.27
CA ARG A 339 2.34 0.92 19.11
C ARG A 339 1.91 -0.45 19.65
N GLY A 340 0.74 -0.52 20.26
CA GLY A 340 0.21 -1.73 20.85
C GLY A 340 -0.02 -2.85 19.83
N LEU A 341 -0.57 -2.52 18.66
CA LEU A 341 -0.85 -3.50 17.60
C LEU A 341 0.43 -4.04 16.95
N VAL A 342 1.40 -3.15 16.66
CA VAL A 342 2.69 -3.53 16.10
C VAL A 342 3.50 -4.38 17.09
N ASP A 343 3.53 -4.00 18.37
CA ASP A 343 4.20 -4.78 19.41
C ASP A 343 3.57 -6.16 19.59
N TRP A 344 2.23 -6.23 19.62
CA TRP A 344 1.50 -7.48 19.71
C TRP A 344 1.87 -8.44 18.58
N LYS A 345 1.91 -7.98 17.33
CA LYS A 345 2.33 -8.78 16.16
C LYS A 345 3.81 -9.17 16.14
N LYS A 346 4.67 -8.48 16.90
CA LYS A 346 6.07 -8.89 17.06
C LYS A 346 6.28 -9.91 18.18
N THR A 347 5.29 -10.10 19.06
CA THR A 347 5.37 -11.12 20.11
C THR A 347 4.71 -12.45 19.74
N ASP A 348 3.79 -12.43 18.77
CA ASP A 348 3.24 -13.61 18.11
C ASP A 348 4.21 -14.12 17.02
#